data_AF-A0A7Y9JSK9-F1
#
_entry.id   AF-A0A7Y9JSK9-F1
#
_cell.length_a   1.000
_cell.length_b   1.000
_cell.length_c   1.000
_cell.angle_alpha   90.00
_cell.angle_beta   90.00
_cell.angle_gamma   90.00
#
_symmetry.space_group_name_H-M   'P 1'
#
loop_
_entity.id
_entity.type
_entity.pdbx_description
1 polymer ?
#
loop_
_entity_poly.entity_id
_entity_poly.type
_entity_poly.pdbx_seq_one_letter_code
_entity_poly.pdbx_strand_id
1 'polypeptide(L)'
;MLLPELVVHLAPVLELVRLTDEVPEPEDVKAGWGALAIFALMAAAVALLGWSLFRQLRKVEHGRVTGVYGDVPADPEQRPGAEDDADDNTGDAGRA
;
A
#
# COMPACT_ATOMS: atom_id res chain seq x y z
N MET A 1 -10.87 33.06 36.14
CA MET A 1 -12.25 33.20 35.65
C MET A 1 -12.49 32.47 34.32
N LEU A 2 -11.83 31.32 34.07
CA LEU A 2 -11.98 30.54 32.81
C LEU A 2 -12.92 29.33 32.94
N LEU A 3 -13.31 28.99 34.19
CA LEU A 3 -14.24 27.91 34.51
C LEU A 3 -15.70 28.14 34.04
N PRO A 4 -16.28 29.36 34.05
CA PRO A 4 -17.69 29.53 33.68
C PRO A 4 -17.94 29.34 32.17
N GLU A 5 -17.03 29.81 31.32
CA GLU A 5 -17.11 29.63 29.85
C GLU A 5 -17.10 28.15 29.46
N LEU A 6 -16.27 27.35 30.14
CA LEU A 6 -16.17 25.92 29.88
C LEU A 6 -17.45 25.17 30.29
N VAL A 7 -18.11 25.61 31.36
CA VAL A 7 -19.41 25.06 31.80
C VAL A 7 -20.53 25.41 30.83
N VAL A 8 -20.54 26.64 30.29
CA VAL A 8 -21.55 27.09 29.30
C VAL A 8 -21.46 26.28 28.00
N HIS A 9 -20.27 25.87 27.58
CA HIS A 9 -20.11 25.02 26.39
C HIS A 9 -20.24 23.53 26.68
N LEU A 10 -19.88 23.08 27.87
CA LEU A 10 -19.96 21.67 28.24
C LEU A 10 -21.39 21.23 28.56
N ALA A 11 -22.21 22.11 29.14
CA ALA A 11 -23.61 21.83 29.46
C ALA A 11 -24.46 21.39 28.25
N PRO A 12 -24.50 22.11 27.11
CA PRO A 12 -25.29 21.70 25.95
C PRO A 12 -24.72 20.43 25.29
N VAL A 13 -23.40 20.23 25.33
CA VAL A 13 -22.77 18.99 24.82
C VAL A 13 -23.19 17.80 25.68
N LEU A 14 -23.21 17.96 27.00
CA LEU A 14 -23.60 16.89 27.92
C LEU A 14 -25.10 16.57 27.83
N GLU A 15 -25.93 17.59 27.62
CA GLU A 15 -27.37 17.43 27.39
C GLU A 15 -27.66 16.73 26.06
N LEU A 16 -26.93 17.09 25.00
CA LEU A 16 -27.01 16.43 23.70
C LEU A 16 -26.56 14.97 23.78
N VAL A 17 -25.46 14.68 24.47
CA VAL A 17 -25.01 13.29 24.71
C VAL A 17 -26.10 12.51 25.43
N ARG A 18 -26.68 13.04 26.51
CA ARG A 18 -27.77 12.35 27.23
C ARG A 18 -29.02 12.15 26.40
N LEU A 19 -29.34 13.08 25.50
CA LEU A 19 -30.49 12.97 24.61
C LEU A 19 -30.26 11.95 23.48
N THR A 20 -29.00 11.70 23.12
CA THR A 20 -28.60 10.83 21.99
C THR A 20 -27.98 9.50 22.43
N ASP A 21 -27.81 9.29 23.74
CA ASP A 21 -27.34 8.05 24.36
C ASP A 21 -28.46 7.00 24.39
N GLU A 22 -29.03 6.74 23.21
CA GLU A 22 -29.91 5.61 22.98
C GLU A 22 -29.01 4.41 22.69
N VAL A 23 -29.05 3.40 23.57
CA VAL A 23 -28.28 2.17 23.37
C VAL A 23 -28.84 1.51 22.10
N PRO A 24 -28.03 1.37 21.03
CA PRO A 24 -28.54 0.88 19.76
C PRO A 24 -29.10 -0.52 19.94
N GLU A 25 -30.28 -0.76 19.39
CA GLU A 25 -30.90 -2.07 19.46
C GLU A 25 -30.06 -3.06 18.62
N PRO A 26 -30.06 -4.37 18.93
CA PRO A 26 -29.21 -5.35 18.24
C PRO A 26 -29.51 -5.50 16.73
N GLU A 27 -30.57 -4.85 16.23
CA GLU A 27 -30.90 -4.75 14.82
C GLU A 27 -30.28 -3.54 14.10
N ASP A 28 -29.90 -2.48 14.80
CA ASP A 28 -29.22 -1.29 14.24
C ASP A 28 -27.78 -1.59 13.78
N VAL A 29 -27.19 -2.67 14.29
CA VAL A 29 -25.87 -3.18 13.90
C VAL A 29 -25.92 -4.19 12.74
N LYS A 30 -27.06 -4.34 12.03
CA LYS A 30 -27.02 -4.98 10.71
C LYS A 30 -26.37 -3.99 9.74
N ALA A 31 -25.21 -4.37 9.20
CA ALA A 31 -24.55 -3.65 8.13
C ALA A 31 -25.54 -3.42 6.98
N GLY A 32 -26.14 -2.23 6.94
CA GLY A 32 -27.06 -1.86 5.89
C GLY A 32 -26.37 -2.00 4.54
N TRP A 33 -27.15 -2.26 3.50
CA TRP A 33 -26.66 -2.36 2.12
C TRP A 33 -25.78 -1.15 1.72
N GLY A 34 -26.03 0.03 2.29
CA GLY A 34 -25.18 1.22 2.12
C GLY A 34 -23.75 1.06 2.66
N ALA A 35 -23.57 0.48 3.85
CA ALA A 35 -22.25 0.21 4.42
C ALA A 35 -21.47 -0.81 3.57
N LEU A 36 -22.16 -1.86 3.10
CA LEU A 36 -21.58 -2.83 2.16
C LEU A 36 -21.15 -2.16 0.85
N ALA A 37 -21.98 -1.28 0.29
CA ALA A 37 -21.68 -0.56 -0.95
C ALA A 37 -20.47 0.36 -0.80
N ILE A 38 -20.38 1.13 0.30
CA ILE A 38 -19.23 1.99 0.59
C ILE A 38 -17.95 1.16 0.72
N PHE A 39 -18.00 0.05 1.46
CA PHE A 39 -16.87 -0.85 1.61
C PHE A 39 -16.41 -1.44 0.26
N ALA A 40 -17.36 -1.89 -0.56
CA ALA A 40 -17.06 -2.41 -1.89
C ALA A 40 -16.45 -1.34 -2.82
N LEU A 41 -16.93 -0.10 -2.76
CA LEU A 41 -16.36 1.01 -3.51
C LEU A 41 -14.93 1.32 -3.07
N MET A 42 -14.65 1.28 -1.77
CA MET A 42 -13.29 1.45 -1.24
C MET A 42 -12.36 0.33 -1.72
N ALA A 43 -12.81 -0.92 -1.64
CA ALA A 43 -12.05 -2.06 -2.14
C ALA A 43 -11.78 -1.95 -3.66
N ALA A 44 -12.79 -1.55 -4.44
CA ALA A 44 -12.65 -1.33 -5.87
C ALA A 44 -11.67 -0.19 -6.18
N ALA A 45 -11.72 0.92 -5.44
CA ALA A 45 -10.78 2.03 -5.59
C ALA A 45 -9.32 1.58 -5.38
N VAL A 46 -9.06 0.80 -4.32
CA VAL A 46 -7.73 0.24 -4.05
C VAL A 46 -7.31 -0.74 -5.14
N ALA A 47 -8.22 -1.63 -5.58
CA ALA A 47 -7.94 -2.58 -6.65
C ALA A 47 -7.61 -1.88 -7.99
N LEU A 48 -8.35 -0.82 -8.33
CA LEU A 48 -8.09 -0.01 -9.52
C LEU A 48 -6.74 0.70 -9.44
N LEU A 49 -6.38 1.23 -8.27
CA LEU A 49 -5.09 1.86 -8.05
C LEU A 49 -3.94 0.84 -8.20
N GLY A 50 -4.06 -0.33 -7.56
CA GLY A 50 -3.09 -1.41 -7.67
C GLY A 50 -2.94 -1.92 -9.10
N TRP A 51 -4.05 -2.10 -9.82
CA TRP A 51 -4.04 -2.51 -11.22
C TRP A 51 -3.38 -1.47 -12.13
N SER A 52 -3.68 -0.18 -11.91
CA SER A 52 -3.07 0.93 -12.67
C SER A 52 -1.55 0.94 -12.50
N LEU A 53 -1.08 0.81 -11.26
CA LEU A 53 0.36 0.76 -10.96
C LEU A 53 1.02 -0.48 -11.57
N PHE A 54 0.44 -1.66 -11.35
CA PHE A 54 0.99 -2.92 -11.86
C PHE A 54 1.05 -2.95 -13.40
N ARG A 55 0.03 -2.39 -14.07
CA ARG A 55 -0.01 -2.24 -15.53
C ARG A 55 1.14 -1.36 -16.03
N GLN A 56 1.51 -0.30 -15.31
CA GLN A 56 2.64 0.56 -15.68
C GLN A 56 3.96 -0.18 -15.52
N LEU A 57 4.17 -0.88 -14.39
CA LEU A 57 5.37 -1.67 -14.15
C LEU A 57 5.58 -2.74 -15.23
N ARG A 58 4.52 -3.47 -15.61
CA ARG A 58 4.61 -4.48 -16.68
C ARG A 58 4.95 -3.91 -18.05
N LYS A 59 4.51 -2.69 -18.37
CA LYS A 59 4.85 -2.05 -19.65
C LYS A 59 6.33 -1.69 -19.72
N VAL A 60 6.90 -1.21 -18.62
CA VAL A 60 8.33 -0.89 -18.53
C VAL A 60 9.15 -2.17 -18.68
N GLU A 61 8.77 -3.23 -17.98
CA GLU A 61 9.45 -4.54 -18.09
C GLU A 61 9.43 -5.08 -19.53
N HIS A 62 8.28 -5.00 -20.19
CA HIS A 62 8.19 -5.43 -21.58
C HIS A 62 9.07 -4.56 -22.50
N GLY A 63 9.15 -3.25 -22.25
CA GLY A 63 10.04 -2.34 -22.98
C GLY A 63 11.52 -2.65 -22.78
N ARG A 64 11.93 -3.10 -21.58
CA ARG A 64 13.28 -3.60 -21.31
C ARG A 64 13.59 -4.89 -22.06
N VAL A 65 12.71 -5.88 -21.97
CA VAL A 65 12.88 -7.16 -22.67
C VAL A 65 12.92 -6.97 -24.19
N THR A 66 12.17 -6.02 -24.72
CA THR A 66 12.10 -5.74 -26.16
C THR A 66 13.18 -4.76 -26.64
N GLY A 67 14.07 -4.28 -25.76
CA GLY A 67 15.19 -3.39 -26.11
C GLY A 67 14.75 -1.99 -26.57
N VAL A 68 13.53 -1.55 -26.22
CA VAL A 68 12.95 -0.26 -26.64
C VAL A 68 13.71 0.93 -26.03
N TYR A 69 14.41 0.74 -24.91
CA TYR A 69 15.16 1.79 -24.23
C TYR A 69 16.66 1.86 -24.61
N GLY A 70 17.11 1.08 -25.60
CA GLY A 70 18.50 1.10 -26.11
C GLY A 70 19.47 0.17 -25.36
N ASP A 71 18.95 -0.63 -24.45
CA ASP A 71 19.59 -1.70 -23.70
C ASP A 71 19.59 -3.01 -24.54
N VAL A 72 20.72 -3.72 -24.56
CA VAL A 72 20.82 -5.06 -25.18
C VAL A 72 19.71 -5.94 -24.58
N PRO A 73 18.92 -6.67 -25.38
CA PRO A 73 17.83 -7.49 -24.86
C PRO A 73 18.35 -8.41 -23.75
N ALA A 74 17.90 -8.19 -22.51
CA ALA A 74 18.29 -9.04 -21.40
C ALA A 74 17.70 -10.43 -21.61
N ASP A 75 18.56 -11.45 -21.69
CA ASP A 75 18.13 -12.84 -21.75
C ASP A 75 17.42 -13.19 -20.44
N PRO A 76 16.14 -13.62 -20.45
CA PRO A 76 15.40 -13.98 -19.23
C PRO A 76 16.04 -15.13 -18.42
N GLU A 77 16.99 -15.87 -19.00
CA GLU A 77 17.76 -16.92 -18.32
C GLU A 77 18.93 -16.36 -17.47
N GLN A 78 19.37 -15.12 -17.68
CA GLN A 78 20.45 -14.50 -16.90
C GLN A 78 19.91 -13.90 -15.60
N ARG A 79 19.79 -14.75 -14.57
CA ARG A 79 19.59 -14.30 -13.18
C ARG A 79 20.83 -13.52 -12.72
N PRO A 80 20.70 -12.25 -12.27
CA PRO A 80 21.83 -11.52 -11.70
C PRO A 80 22.07 -12.04 -10.27
N GLY A 81 23.05 -12.91 -10.07
CA GLY A 81 23.35 -13.39 -8.71
C GLY A 81 24.33 -14.54 -8.54
N ALA A 82 25.16 -14.86 -9.53
CA ALA A 82 26.30 -15.73 -9.33
C ALA A 82 27.40 -15.32 -10.30
N GLU A 83 28.66 -15.36 -9.84
CA GLU A 83 29.89 -15.12 -10.62
C GLU A 83 30.45 -13.69 -10.54
N ASP A 84 31.03 -13.35 -9.37
CA ASP A 84 32.15 -12.39 -9.31
C ASP A 84 33.15 -12.70 -8.16
N ASP A 85 33.26 -13.96 -7.74
CA ASP A 85 34.13 -14.39 -6.62
C ASP A 85 35.12 -15.51 -6.99
N ALA A 86 35.30 -15.84 -8.26
CA ALA A 86 36.25 -16.87 -8.67
C ALA A 86 37.32 -16.31 -9.61
N ASP A 87 38.54 -16.29 -9.08
CA ASP A 87 39.80 -16.47 -9.82
C ASP A 87 40.59 -15.20 -10.18
N ASP A 88 41.15 -14.56 -9.15
CA ASP A 88 42.43 -13.84 -9.28
C ASP A 88 43.34 -14.09 -8.08
N ASN A 89 44.05 -15.24 -8.09
CA ASN A 89 45.39 -15.32 -7.50
C ASN A 89 46.18 -16.53 -8.06
N THR A 90 46.42 -16.56 -9.37
CA THR A 90 47.55 -17.33 -9.91
C THR A 90 48.82 -16.52 -9.71
N GLY A 91 49.29 -16.53 -8.46
CA GLY A 91 50.59 -16.02 -8.06
C GLY A 91 51.70 -16.96 -8.50
N ASP A 92 52.25 -16.66 -9.67
CA ASP A 92 53.62 -16.96 -10.09
C ASP A 92 54.61 -16.91 -8.91
N ALA A 93 55.09 -18.07 -8.47
CA ALA A 93 56.30 -18.17 -7.65
C ALA A 93 57.00 -19.52 -7.88
N GLY A 94 57.92 -19.53 -8.84
CA GLY A 94 59.25 -20.12 -8.64
C GLY A 94 59.37 -21.64 -8.73
N ARG A 95 59.65 -22.13 -9.94
CA ARG A 95 60.40 -23.37 -10.15
C ARG A 95 61.79 -23.24 -9.52
N ALA A 96 62.14 -24.18 -8.63
CA ALA A 96 63.50 -24.54 -8.25
C ALA A 96 63.58 -26.07 -8.12
#